data_AF-A0A167DZZ5-F1
#
_entry.id   AF-A0A167DZZ5-F1
#
_cell.length_a   1.000
_cell.length_b   1.000
_cell.length_c   1.000
_cell.angle_alpha   90.00
_cell.angle_beta   90.00
_cell.angle_gamma   90.00
#
_symmetry.space_group_name_H-M   'P 1'
#
loop_
_entity.id
_entity.type
_entity.pdbx_description
1 polymer ?
#
loop_
_entity_poly.entity_id
_entity_poly.type
_entity_poly.pdbx_seq_one_letter_code
_entity_poly.pdbx_strand_id
1 'polypeptide(L)'
;MLARNFAATVVSCSLVILLLLFESAETSAIPPRSLFPRDVPKLRSVTQYSTSQTNTSVLLNSTVQLSFPPSPPLPSVENQTSSVIAIASEYFDSDTWTLYTNELRNNSFSIQPYSANGYIGARIPVQGHGLAFDENHTDPNGPPPTNGWPLFDRRLTGAYVAGFWDYQRNITATNFPELLKKGGESVISTLPVWTTLDVTDLRTNATYNTSTNNSQISNWQQSLSLKNGIVQTNLTWNPSSNSSYRLNYTVLTHRNRPSLGVVRLDITSNTRSQINVTDILDGAGSLRTHYVDSDLAFEPAIWTAVKPIGIRNVTAYEYSTITFSNNTALNQTSRTGSSLASKNASTISQQFTLSLKPNVTYSIIKYVGIASSDAYPSDPFIAARMASSQAVQAGWDSLLAEHNKAWNKIWDQADIRIPGDQELQISARATLFHLIANVREGNEGPGFGDNSISVGGLSSDSYAGFIFWDADTWMSPGLQALYPNFASSITNYRARLEGQAIKNAQSQNYTGAVFPWTSSRFGNCTSTGPCFDYVSSSRCTHSYGVANKV
;
A
#
# COMPACT_ATOMS: atom_id res chain seq x y z
N MET A 1 3.63 48.03 -16.54
CA MET A 1 2.72 47.93 -17.71
C MET A 1 2.87 46.54 -18.31
N LEU A 2 1.75 45.86 -18.57
CA LEU A 2 1.61 44.69 -19.48
C LEU A 2 2.60 43.52 -19.31
N ALA A 3 2.30 42.63 -18.35
CA ALA A 3 2.46 41.19 -18.61
C ALA A 3 1.26 40.73 -19.45
N ARG A 4 1.48 39.95 -20.50
CA ARG A 4 0.39 39.41 -21.35
C ARG A 4 0.10 37.95 -21.02
N ASN A 5 -1.18 37.70 -20.77
CA ASN A 5 -1.83 36.41 -20.56
C ASN A 5 -1.31 35.28 -21.46
N PHE A 6 -1.03 34.12 -20.84
CA PHE A 6 -1.35 32.83 -21.43
C PHE A 6 -2.43 32.18 -20.57
N ALA A 7 -3.68 32.23 -21.05
CA ALA A 7 -4.79 31.50 -20.45
C ALA A 7 -4.83 30.10 -21.08
N ALA A 8 -4.53 29.07 -20.29
CA ALA A 8 -4.84 27.70 -20.67
C ALA A 8 -6.34 27.48 -20.49
N THR A 9 -7.10 27.57 -21.59
CA THR A 9 -8.54 27.36 -21.56
C THR A 9 -8.86 25.90 -21.25
N VAL A 10 -9.77 25.71 -20.30
CA VAL A 10 -10.33 24.42 -19.88
C VAL A 10 -10.84 23.62 -21.07
N VAL A 11 -10.35 22.38 -21.23
CA VAL A 11 -11.02 21.30 -21.97
C VAL A 11 -11.19 20.14 -21.00
N SER A 12 -12.42 19.92 -20.55
CA SER A 12 -12.78 18.86 -19.60
C SER A 12 -14.22 18.39 -19.84
N CYS A 13 -14.51 17.16 -19.43
CA CYS A 13 -15.82 16.49 -19.46
C CYS A 13 -16.44 16.18 -20.85
N SER A 14 -15.89 15.19 -21.55
CA SER A 14 -16.61 14.15 -22.32
C SER A 14 -15.60 13.16 -22.94
N LEU A 15 -15.96 11.86 -23.02
CA LEU A 15 -15.09 10.66 -23.25
C LEU A 15 -14.33 10.23 -21.96
N VAL A 16 -14.32 8.96 -21.51
CA VAL A 16 -14.88 7.69 -22.04
C VAL A 16 -15.43 6.84 -20.88
N ILE A 17 -16.74 6.54 -20.82
CA ILE A 17 -17.32 5.22 -20.42
C ILE A 17 -18.70 5.10 -21.10
N LEU A 18 -18.73 4.75 -22.39
CA LEU A 18 -19.95 4.25 -23.03
C LEU A 18 -19.62 3.48 -24.32
N LEU A 19 -19.00 2.29 -24.18
CA LEU A 19 -18.95 1.20 -25.17
C LEU A 19 -18.03 0.10 -24.63
N LEU A 20 -18.59 -1.06 -24.28
CA LEU A 20 -18.02 -2.42 -24.39
C LEU A 20 -18.97 -3.44 -23.73
N LEU A 21 -20.21 -3.46 -24.21
CA LEU A 21 -21.14 -4.57 -24.04
C LEU A 21 -21.82 -4.83 -25.40
N PHE A 22 -21.07 -5.38 -26.36
CA PHE A 22 -21.56 -6.23 -27.45
C PHE A 22 -20.35 -6.82 -28.21
N GLU A 23 -20.54 -8.05 -28.72
CA GLU A 23 -19.64 -8.89 -29.54
C GLU A 23 -18.70 -9.89 -28.82
N SER A 24 -19.28 -11.03 -28.42
CA SER A 24 -18.70 -12.34 -28.75
C SER A 24 -19.72 -13.47 -28.61
N ALA A 25 -20.40 -13.81 -29.71
CA ALA A 25 -21.05 -15.12 -29.92
C ALA A 25 -21.60 -15.19 -31.36
N GLU A 26 -20.82 -15.75 -32.28
CA GLU A 26 -21.35 -16.15 -33.59
C GLU A 26 -21.53 -17.68 -33.65
N THR A 27 -22.52 -18.14 -34.41
CA THR A 27 -22.79 -19.53 -34.80
C THR A 27 -23.27 -20.55 -33.74
N SER A 28 -24.59 -20.74 -33.67
CA SER A 28 -25.20 -22.04 -34.03
C SER A 28 -26.71 -21.87 -34.26
N ALA A 29 -27.26 -22.66 -35.19
CA ALA A 29 -28.65 -22.53 -35.65
C ALA A 29 -29.56 -23.64 -35.08
N ILE A 30 -30.85 -23.33 -34.90
CA ILE A 30 -32.06 -24.19 -35.08
C ILE A 30 -33.31 -23.42 -34.52
N PRO A 31 -34.54 -23.60 -35.07
CA PRO A 31 -35.48 -22.48 -35.18
C PRO A 31 -36.77 -22.66 -34.31
N PRO A 32 -37.91 -21.99 -34.57
CA PRO A 32 -38.56 -21.13 -33.59
C PRO A 32 -39.74 -21.78 -32.84
N ARG A 33 -40.04 -21.29 -31.64
CA ARG A 33 -41.38 -21.42 -31.04
C ARG A 33 -41.94 -20.06 -30.64
N SER A 34 -43.10 -19.76 -31.21
CA SER A 34 -43.98 -18.64 -30.89
C SER A 34 -44.48 -18.69 -29.45
N LEU A 35 -44.65 -17.52 -28.84
CA LEU A 35 -45.81 -17.13 -28.01
C LEU A 35 -45.59 -15.72 -27.43
N PHE A 36 -46.42 -14.75 -27.82
CA PHE A 36 -47.05 -13.72 -26.97
C PHE A 36 -47.90 -12.77 -27.86
N PRO A 37 -49.06 -12.28 -27.37
CA PRO A 37 -49.96 -11.42 -28.15
C PRO A 37 -49.58 -9.93 -28.10
N ARG A 38 -50.29 -9.15 -28.92
CA ARG A 38 -50.13 -7.70 -29.13
C ARG A 38 -50.64 -6.90 -27.92
N ASP A 39 -50.10 -5.70 -27.70
CA ASP A 39 -50.82 -4.44 -27.96
C ASP A 39 -50.01 -3.19 -27.60
N VAL A 40 -49.80 -2.30 -28.59
CA VAL A 40 -49.37 -0.89 -28.39
C VAL A 40 -50.08 -0.03 -29.46
N PRO A 41 -50.80 1.05 -29.10
CA PRO A 41 -51.52 1.88 -30.06
C PRO A 41 -50.62 2.88 -30.80
N LYS A 42 -51.00 3.18 -32.05
CA LYS A 42 -50.32 4.14 -32.94
C LYS A 42 -50.56 5.59 -32.53
N LEU A 43 -49.54 6.43 -32.63
CA LEU A 43 -49.69 7.89 -32.79
C LEU A 43 -49.39 8.31 -34.25
N ARG A 44 -50.09 9.34 -34.72
CA ARG A 44 -50.17 9.73 -36.14
C ARG A 44 -49.11 10.75 -36.56
N SER A 45 -48.80 10.72 -37.86
CA SER A 45 -47.97 11.65 -38.62
C SER A 45 -48.66 12.99 -38.95
N VAL A 46 -47.91 14.10 -38.86
CA VAL A 46 -48.10 15.43 -39.50
C VAL A 46 -46.72 16.12 -39.53
N THR A 47 -46.19 16.85 -40.53
CA THR A 47 -46.35 16.93 -42.00
C THR A 47 -45.05 17.54 -42.57
N GLN A 48 -44.80 17.46 -43.89
CA GLN A 48 -43.60 17.94 -44.59
C GLN A 48 -43.44 19.47 -44.66
N TYR A 49 -42.18 19.94 -44.83
CA TYR A 49 -41.64 20.90 -45.83
C TYR A 49 -40.20 21.26 -45.40
N SER A 50 -39.18 21.54 -46.24
CA SER A 50 -39.03 21.45 -47.71
C SER A 50 -37.54 21.24 -48.03
N THR A 51 -37.20 20.59 -49.14
CA THR A 51 -35.82 20.40 -49.61
C THR A 51 -35.31 21.58 -50.43
N SER A 52 -34.06 21.99 -50.23
CA SER A 52 -33.25 22.66 -51.26
C SER A 52 -31.90 21.96 -51.41
N GLN A 53 -31.63 21.43 -52.60
CA GLN A 53 -30.31 20.94 -52.98
C GLN A 53 -29.57 22.03 -53.75
N THR A 54 -28.29 22.22 -53.45
CA THR A 54 -27.33 22.83 -54.37
C THR A 54 -26.08 21.95 -54.43
N ASN A 55 -25.88 21.31 -55.57
CA ASN A 55 -24.66 20.56 -55.87
C ASN A 55 -23.51 21.51 -56.20
N THR A 56 -22.37 21.32 -55.55
CA THR A 56 -21.05 21.58 -56.16
C THR A 56 -20.04 20.61 -55.56
N SER A 57 -19.70 19.57 -56.31
CA SER A 57 -18.46 18.81 -56.13
C SER A 57 -17.27 19.68 -56.53
N VAL A 58 -16.10 19.51 -55.87
CA VAL A 58 -14.74 19.56 -56.46
C VAL A 58 -13.65 19.50 -55.35
N LEU A 59 -12.61 18.69 -55.61
CA LEU A 59 -11.28 18.62 -54.98
C LEU A 59 -11.13 18.21 -53.49
N LEU A 60 -10.90 16.90 -53.31
CA LEU A 60 -9.96 16.37 -52.32
C LEU A 60 -8.52 16.68 -52.76
N ASN A 61 -7.74 17.41 -51.95
CA ASN A 61 -6.31 17.19 -51.65
C ASN A 61 -5.67 18.43 -50.99
N SER A 62 -5.31 18.32 -49.71
CA SER A 62 -4.32 19.20 -49.07
C SER A 62 -3.66 18.50 -47.86
N THR A 63 -2.58 17.78 -48.11
CA THR A 63 -1.72 17.24 -47.06
C THR A 63 -0.92 18.38 -46.43
N VAL A 64 -1.18 18.72 -45.17
CA VAL A 64 -0.38 19.71 -44.44
C VAL A 64 0.89 19.05 -43.92
N GLN A 65 2.02 19.25 -44.60
CA GLN A 65 3.33 18.92 -44.05
C GLN A 65 3.75 20.00 -43.04
N LEU A 66 3.91 19.61 -41.78
CA LEU A 66 4.59 20.41 -40.76
C LEU A 66 6.09 20.12 -40.81
N SER A 67 6.87 21.07 -41.33
CA SER A 67 8.33 21.01 -41.31
C SER A 67 8.88 21.61 -40.02
N PHE A 68 9.49 20.78 -39.16
CA PHE A 68 10.27 21.25 -38.02
C PHE A 68 11.72 21.54 -38.44
N PRO A 69 12.39 22.55 -37.88
CA PRO A 69 13.81 22.78 -38.12
C PRO A 69 14.66 21.65 -37.49
N PRO A 70 15.85 21.33 -38.06
CA PRO A 70 16.71 20.30 -37.51
C PRO A 70 17.25 20.71 -36.13
N SER A 71 17.24 19.77 -35.18
CA SER A 71 17.85 19.95 -33.86
C SER A 71 19.35 20.24 -33.97
N PRO A 72 19.93 21.09 -33.10
CA PRO A 72 21.38 21.25 -33.02
C PRO A 72 22.05 19.92 -32.62
N PRO A 73 23.31 19.68 -33.04
CA PRO A 73 24.01 18.44 -32.70
C PRO A 73 24.23 18.34 -31.20
N LEU A 74 24.01 17.14 -30.66
CA LEU A 74 24.28 16.82 -29.26
C LEU A 74 25.79 16.94 -28.97
N PRO A 75 26.20 17.49 -27.82
CA PRO A 75 27.60 17.44 -27.40
C PRO A 75 28.07 15.98 -27.22
N SER A 76 29.35 15.75 -27.52
CA SER A 76 29.97 14.43 -27.46
C SER A 76 29.93 13.81 -26.06
N VAL A 77 29.62 12.51 -25.99
CA VAL A 77 29.64 11.73 -24.75
C VAL A 77 31.07 11.60 -24.24
N GLU A 78 31.44 12.36 -23.21
CA GLU A 78 32.57 12.04 -22.35
C GLU A 78 32.15 11.09 -21.23
N ASN A 79 33.01 10.11 -20.92
CA ASN A 79 32.75 9.08 -19.93
C ASN A 79 32.48 9.66 -18.53
N GLN A 80 31.26 9.52 -18.02
CA GLN A 80 30.98 9.64 -16.59
C GLN A 80 30.62 8.28 -16.01
N THR A 81 31.61 7.61 -15.43
CA THR A 81 31.46 6.38 -14.65
C THR A 81 30.94 6.71 -13.24
N SER A 82 29.64 6.98 -13.11
CA SER A 82 28.89 6.93 -11.85
C SER A 82 27.38 6.88 -12.13
N SER A 83 26.70 5.78 -11.82
CA SER A 83 25.23 5.64 -11.97
C SER A 83 24.43 6.20 -10.77
N VAL A 84 25.13 6.80 -9.80
CA VAL A 84 24.57 7.46 -8.62
C VAL A 84 24.43 8.96 -8.85
N ILE A 85 23.23 9.49 -8.60
CA ILE A 85 22.94 10.94 -8.60
C ILE A 85 22.40 11.38 -7.23
N ALA A 86 22.80 12.58 -6.78
CA ALA A 86 22.28 13.22 -5.58
C ALA A 86 21.06 14.10 -5.90
N ILE A 87 20.02 14.00 -5.08
CA ILE A 87 18.77 14.76 -5.15
C ILE A 87 18.48 15.23 -3.72
N ALA A 88 18.68 16.52 -3.44
CA ALA A 88 18.76 17.03 -2.06
C ALA A 88 19.76 16.20 -1.20
N SER A 89 19.42 15.85 0.05
CA SER A 89 20.25 14.98 0.91
C SER A 89 20.11 13.47 0.61
N GLU A 90 19.40 13.12 -0.46
CA GLU A 90 19.05 11.77 -0.88
C GLU A 90 19.79 11.41 -2.18
N TYR A 91 19.84 10.12 -2.51
CA TYR A 91 20.57 9.60 -3.67
C TYR A 91 19.73 8.57 -4.43
N PHE A 92 19.97 8.45 -5.73
CA PHE A 92 19.33 7.44 -6.58
C PHE A 92 20.36 6.70 -7.44
N ASP A 93 20.28 5.37 -7.40
CA ASP A 93 20.95 4.45 -8.33
C ASP A 93 20.00 4.13 -9.50
N SER A 94 20.41 4.54 -10.71
CA SER A 94 19.62 4.41 -11.93
C SER A 94 19.63 3.01 -12.57
N ASP A 95 20.57 2.15 -12.20
CA ASP A 95 20.65 0.77 -12.68
C ASP A 95 19.73 -0.16 -11.86
N THR A 96 19.69 0.04 -10.54
CA THR A 96 18.88 -0.77 -9.62
C THR A 96 17.51 -0.16 -9.27
N TRP A 97 17.28 1.10 -9.68
CA TRP A 97 16.12 1.93 -9.37
C TRP A 97 15.94 2.12 -7.85
N THR A 98 17.04 2.35 -7.15
CA THR A 98 17.08 2.38 -5.69
C THR A 98 17.25 3.81 -5.20
N LEU A 99 16.25 4.30 -4.47
CA LEU A 99 16.35 5.51 -3.65
C LEU A 99 17.06 5.16 -2.35
N TYR A 100 18.00 5.99 -1.90
CA TYR A 100 18.66 5.79 -0.60
C TYR A 100 19.08 7.09 0.06
N THR A 101 19.19 7.05 1.38
CA THR A 101 19.66 8.16 2.21
C THR A 101 20.66 7.66 3.26
N ASN A 102 21.60 8.53 3.62
CA ASN A 102 22.54 8.33 4.73
C ASN A 102 22.22 9.28 5.91
N GLU A 103 21.11 10.03 5.85
CA GLU A 103 20.65 10.96 6.88
C GLU A 103 19.93 10.23 8.03
N LEU A 104 20.70 9.76 9.02
CA LEU A 104 20.14 9.12 10.21
C LEU A 104 19.37 10.13 11.09
N ARG A 105 18.05 10.22 10.87
CA ARG A 105 17.13 11.03 11.69
C ARG A 105 16.05 10.17 12.31
N ASN A 106 15.94 10.24 13.63
CA ASN A 106 15.04 9.39 14.37
C ASN A 106 13.59 9.64 14.00
N ASN A 107 12.95 8.58 13.52
CA ASN A 107 11.50 8.50 13.51
C ASN A 107 10.81 9.71 12.86
N SER A 108 11.34 10.19 11.73
CA SER A 108 10.72 11.26 10.96
C SER A 108 9.88 10.68 9.82
N PHE A 109 8.57 10.84 9.90
CA PHE A 109 7.62 10.18 8.99
C PHE A 109 7.82 10.53 7.50
N SER A 110 8.41 11.69 7.17
CA SER A 110 8.63 12.14 5.79
C SER A 110 9.72 11.38 5.04
N ILE A 111 10.66 10.74 5.73
CA ILE A 111 11.81 10.03 5.13
C ILE A 111 11.76 8.50 5.34
N GLN A 112 10.75 8.01 6.05
CA GLN A 112 10.58 6.57 6.31
C GLN A 112 10.01 5.84 5.09
N PRO A 113 10.72 4.85 4.52
CA PRO A 113 10.17 4.01 3.47
C PRO A 113 9.16 3.00 4.06
N TYR A 114 8.44 2.33 3.16
CA TYR A 114 7.55 1.23 3.50
C TYR A 114 7.67 0.12 2.46
N SER A 115 7.29 -1.09 2.84
CA SER A 115 7.08 -2.20 1.89
C SER A 115 5.61 -2.58 1.92
N ALA A 116 4.98 -2.68 0.74
CA ALA A 116 3.61 -3.14 0.57
C ALA A 116 3.44 -3.93 -0.74
N ASN A 117 2.50 -4.88 -0.75
CA ASN A 117 2.24 -5.76 -1.90
C ASN A 117 0.78 -5.70 -2.39
N GLY A 118 0.02 -4.69 -1.95
CA GLY A 118 -1.41 -4.50 -2.22
C GLY A 118 -2.35 -5.25 -1.27
N TYR A 119 -1.86 -6.22 -0.49
CA TYR A 119 -2.64 -6.91 0.54
C TYR A 119 -2.15 -6.55 1.94
N ILE A 120 -0.85 -6.64 2.18
CA ILE A 120 -0.20 -6.20 3.44
C ILE A 120 0.77 -5.06 3.17
N GLY A 121 1.01 -4.28 4.22
CA GLY A 121 2.06 -3.25 4.24
C GLY A 121 2.65 -3.04 5.62
N ALA A 122 3.89 -2.56 5.67
CA ALA A 122 4.52 -2.06 6.87
C ALA A 122 5.47 -0.90 6.54
N ARG A 123 5.36 0.18 7.32
CA ARG A 123 6.33 1.29 7.30
C ARG A 123 7.55 0.92 8.15
N ILE A 124 8.74 1.30 7.70
CA ILE A 124 10.01 0.85 8.30
C ILE A 124 10.70 2.04 8.98
N PRO A 125 11.02 1.95 10.29
CA PRO A 125 11.76 3.01 10.98
C PRO A 125 13.22 3.05 10.52
N VAL A 126 13.97 4.08 10.95
CA VAL A 126 15.40 4.20 10.59
C VAL A 126 16.27 3.08 11.16
N GLN A 127 15.81 2.34 12.16
CA GLN A 127 16.50 1.14 12.65
C GLN A 127 16.32 -0.09 11.74
N GLY A 128 15.49 -0.01 10.70
CA GLY A 128 15.26 -1.09 9.73
C GLY A 128 14.24 -2.15 10.18
N HIS A 129 13.76 -2.08 11.42
CA HIS A 129 12.74 -2.99 11.96
C HIS A 129 11.91 -2.34 13.08
N GLY A 130 10.69 -2.81 13.26
CA GLY A 130 9.89 -2.63 14.47
C GLY A 130 9.05 -1.36 14.56
N LEU A 131 8.44 -1.18 15.73
CA LEU A 131 7.54 -0.08 16.03
C LEU A 131 8.31 1.15 16.50
N ALA A 132 8.07 2.27 15.82
CA ALA A 132 8.45 3.60 16.23
C ALA A 132 7.28 4.57 16.00
N PHE A 133 7.37 5.74 16.62
CA PHE A 133 6.37 6.80 16.51
C PHE A 133 7.05 8.12 16.13
N ASP A 134 6.36 8.94 15.35
CA ASP A 134 6.91 10.19 14.79
C ASP A 134 7.43 11.13 15.90
N GLU A 135 8.55 11.81 15.64
CA GLU A 135 9.28 12.66 16.58
C GLU A 135 9.27 14.14 16.17
N ASN A 136 9.18 15.05 17.15
CA ASN A 136 9.15 16.48 16.88
C ASN A 136 10.59 17.03 16.79
N HIS A 137 11.11 17.12 15.57
CA HIS A 137 12.45 17.66 15.32
C HIS A 137 12.56 19.19 15.43
N THR A 138 11.44 19.91 15.41
CA THR A 138 11.42 21.38 15.52
C THR A 138 11.38 21.86 16.96
N ASP A 139 10.74 21.11 17.85
CA ASP A 139 10.72 21.31 19.29
C ASP A 139 10.71 19.93 20.00
N PRO A 140 11.87 19.43 20.45
CA PRO A 140 11.95 18.15 21.15
C PRO A 140 11.16 18.05 22.47
N ASN A 141 10.73 19.20 23.04
CA ASN A 141 9.87 19.24 24.22
C ASN A 141 8.39 19.48 23.88
N GLY A 142 8.09 19.72 22.60
CA GLY A 142 6.74 19.97 22.10
C GLY A 142 5.89 18.70 22.00
N PRO A 143 4.61 18.84 21.62
CA PRO A 143 3.76 17.67 21.36
C PRO A 143 4.33 16.84 20.19
N PRO A 144 4.15 15.51 20.21
CA PRO A 144 4.57 14.65 19.11
C PRO A 144 3.74 14.95 17.84
N PRO A 145 4.30 14.77 16.63
CA PRO A 145 3.55 14.94 15.39
C PRO A 145 2.37 13.95 15.28
N THR A 146 1.26 14.44 14.75
CA THR A 146 0.02 13.67 14.60
C THR A 146 -0.39 13.51 13.13
N ASN A 147 -1.21 12.51 12.86
CA ASN A 147 -1.98 12.43 11.63
C ASN A 147 -2.85 13.67 11.45
N GLY A 148 -3.21 13.96 10.20
CA GLY A 148 -4.22 14.96 9.90
C GLY A 148 -5.63 14.50 10.30
N TRP A 149 -6.61 15.23 9.81
CA TRP A 149 -8.01 14.82 9.84
C TRP A 149 -8.19 13.41 9.24
N PRO A 150 -9.09 12.56 9.77
CA PRO A 150 -10.00 12.82 10.89
C PRO A 150 -9.46 12.37 12.26
N LEU A 151 -8.27 11.74 12.32
CA LEU A 151 -7.84 10.98 13.50
C LEU A 151 -7.09 11.79 14.54
N PHE A 152 -6.15 12.63 14.12
CA PHE A 152 -5.26 13.39 15.00
C PHE A 152 -4.48 12.55 16.04
N ASP A 153 -4.31 11.26 15.78
CA ASP A 153 -3.49 10.34 16.58
C ASP A 153 -2.00 10.46 16.21
N ARG A 154 -1.13 9.91 17.06
CA ARG A 154 0.32 9.96 16.84
C ARG A 154 0.69 9.03 15.69
N ARG A 155 1.42 9.54 14.70
CA ARG A 155 1.89 8.73 13.56
C ARG A 155 2.86 7.65 14.04
N LEU A 156 2.80 6.49 13.39
CA LEU A 156 3.55 5.29 13.74
C LEU A 156 4.06 4.53 12.52
N THR A 157 5.11 3.72 12.69
CA THR A 157 5.54 2.72 11.71
C THR A 157 4.63 1.48 11.77
N GLY A 158 3.36 1.70 11.44
CA GLY A 158 2.31 0.70 11.56
C GLY A 158 2.41 -0.44 10.54
N ALA A 159 1.73 -1.54 10.87
CA ALA A 159 1.45 -2.65 9.97
C ALA A 159 -0.03 -2.67 9.58
N TYR A 160 -0.31 -3.01 8.32
CA TYR A 160 -1.63 -2.87 7.69
C TYR A 160 -1.98 -4.12 6.89
N VAL A 161 -3.27 -4.44 6.83
CA VAL A 161 -3.83 -5.37 5.84
C VAL A 161 -5.06 -4.74 5.19
N ALA A 162 -5.18 -4.86 3.88
CA ALA A 162 -6.24 -4.24 3.09
C ALA A 162 -7.63 -4.77 3.52
N GLY A 163 -8.63 -3.89 3.54
CA GLY A 163 -10.00 -4.22 3.97
C GLY A 163 -10.27 -4.21 5.47
N PHE A 164 -9.22 -4.11 6.31
CA PHE A 164 -9.31 -4.27 7.76
C PHE A 164 -9.62 -2.95 8.47
N TRP A 165 -10.90 -2.55 8.41
CA TRP A 165 -11.42 -1.38 9.10
C TRP A 165 -12.28 -1.77 10.32
N ASP A 166 -12.27 -0.92 11.35
CA ASP A 166 -13.11 -1.00 12.56
C ASP A 166 -14.55 -0.49 12.32
N TYR A 167 -15.28 -0.23 13.40
CA TYR A 167 -16.42 0.68 13.40
C TYR A 167 -16.45 1.53 14.66
N GLN A 168 -16.38 2.85 14.50
CA GLN A 168 -16.47 3.85 15.56
C GLN A 168 -17.77 4.63 15.45
N ARG A 169 -18.59 4.63 16.51
CA ARG A 169 -19.81 5.46 16.51
C ARG A 169 -19.49 6.96 16.46
N ASN A 170 -18.41 7.36 17.14
CA ASN A 170 -17.85 8.70 17.14
C ASN A 170 -16.37 8.59 16.79
N ILE A 171 -15.95 9.21 15.69
CA ILE A 171 -14.54 9.39 15.30
C ILE A 171 -13.99 10.68 15.96
N THR A 172 -12.66 10.84 16.05
CA THR A 172 -12.04 12.01 16.72
C THR A 172 -12.54 13.35 16.17
N ALA A 173 -12.71 13.47 14.84
CA ALA A 173 -13.28 14.64 14.21
C ALA A 173 -14.09 14.32 12.95
N THR A 174 -15.13 15.12 12.71
CA THR A 174 -15.87 15.17 11.44
C THR A 174 -16.18 16.61 11.08
N ASN A 175 -16.27 16.88 9.78
CA ASN A 175 -16.77 18.15 9.26
C ASN A 175 -18.31 18.20 9.19
N PHE A 176 -18.99 17.09 9.56
CA PHE A 176 -20.44 16.88 9.40
C PHE A 176 -21.09 16.35 10.71
N PRO A 177 -21.12 17.14 11.80
CA PRO A 177 -21.63 16.67 13.10
C PRO A 177 -23.08 16.16 13.05
N GLU A 178 -23.89 16.64 12.11
CA GLU A 178 -25.25 16.16 11.85
C GLU A 178 -25.31 14.72 11.34
N LEU A 179 -24.28 14.24 10.62
CA LEU A 179 -24.21 12.87 10.11
C LEU A 179 -23.83 11.84 11.20
N LEU A 180 -23.25 12.28 12.33
CA LEU A 180 -23.05 11.43 13.52
C LEU A 180 -24.37 10.94 14.13
N LYS A 181 -25.49 11.61 13.84
CA LYS A 181 -26.84 11.13 14.23
C LYS A 181 -27.23 9.91 13.40
N LYS A 182 -26.87 9.87 12.11
CA LYS A 182 -27.20 8.81 11.16
C LYS A 182 -26.37 7.54 11.36
N GLY A 183 -25.10 7.66 11.77
CA GLY A 183 -24.22 6.51 11.98
C GLY A 183 -22.79 6.90 12.35
N GLY A 184 -21.97 5.88 12.64
CA GLY A 184 -20.52 6.01 12.80
C GLY A 184 -19.75 5.92 11.47
N GLU A 185 -18.47 5.62 11.55
CA GLU A 185 -17.58 5.36 10.40
C GLU A 185 -16.63 4.18 10.70
N SER A 186 -16.06 3.59 9.65
CA SER A 186 -15.07 2.52 9.72
C SER A 186 -13.66 3.03 9.41
N VAL A 187 -12.78 3.08 10.42
CA VAL A 187 -11.40 3.56 10.34
C VAL A 187 -10.44 2.37 10.16
N ILE A 188 -9.35 2.54 9.40
CA ILE A 188 -8.37 1.46 9.19
C ILE A 188 -7.71 1.05 10.51
N SER A 189 -7.86 -0.23 10.86
CA SER A 189 -7.21 -0.85 12.01
C SER A 189 -5.79 -1.26 11.65
N THR A 190 -4.87 -1.11 12.59
CA THR A 190 -3.49 -1.58 12.41
C THR A 190 -3.26 -2.93 13.09
N LEU A 191 -2.38 -3.72 12.50
CA LEU A 191 -1.94 -5.00 13.06
C LEU A 191 -0.83 -4.78 14.10
N PRO A 192 -0.51 -5.78 14.93
CA PRO A 192 0.76 -5.84 15.63
C PRO A 192 1.93 -5.60 14.64
N VAL A 193 3.00 -4.95 15.06
CA VAL A 193 4.12 -4.69 14.15
C VAL A 193 4.94 -5.97 13.99
N TRP A 194 4.70 -6.64 12.86
CA TRP A 194 5.36 -7.88 12.50
C TRP A 194 6.84 -7.72 12.11
N THR A 195 7.33 -6.50 11.85
CA THR A 195 8.72 -6.31 11.36
C THR A 195 9.77 -6.43 12.47
N THR A 196 9.40 -6.39 13.75
CA THR A 196 10.33 -6.33 14.89
C THR A 196 11.24 -7.56 14.97
N LEU A 197 12.56 -7.34 15.01
CA LEU A 197 13.60 -8.36 15.16
C LEU A 197 14.83 -7.77 15.89
N ASP A 198 14.75 -7.71 17.22
CA ASP A 198 15.70 -7.01 18.08
C ASP A 198 16.97 -7.85 18.33
N VAL A 199 18.11 -7.17 18.57
CA VAL A 199 19.40 -7.83 18.88
C VAL A 199 19.95 -7.33 20.22
N THR A 200 20.10 -8.21 21.21
CA THR A 200 20.70 -7.90 22.52
C THR A 200 22.13 -8.43 22.60
N ASP A 201 23.10 -7.60 22.95
CA ASP A 201 24.49 -8.00 23.23
C ASP A 201 24.59 -8.51 24.68
N LEU A 202 24.78 -9.82 24.88
CA LEU A 202 24.79 -10.41 26.23
C LEU A 202 25.98 -9.96 27.09
N ARG A 203 27.01 -9.36 26.49
CA ARG A 203 28.15 -8.78 27.23
C ARG A 203 27.80 -7.46 27.92
N THR A 204 26.94 -6.66 27.30
CA THR A 204 26.59 -5.30 27.76
C THR A 204 25.15 -5.17 28.23
N ASN A 205 24.31 -6.17 27.93
CA ASN A 205 22.84 -6.15 28.07
C ASN A 205 22.16 -5.01 27.30
N ALA A 206 22.87 -4.34 26.38
CA ALA A 206 22.30 -3.34 25.49
C ALA A 206 21.52 -4.05 24.36
N THR A 207 20.41 -3.45 23.92
CA THR A 207 19.59 -3.98 22.82
C THR A 207 19.53 -2.98 21.68
N TYR A 208 19.77 -3.47 20.47
CA TYR A 208 19.46 -2.78 19.23
C TYR A 208 17.96 -2.91 18.93
N ASN A 209 17.25 -1.81 19.08
CA ASN A 209 15.84 -1.64 18.74
C ASN A 209 15.52 -0.16 18.42
N THR A 210 14.24 0.18 18.23
CA THR A 210 13.80 1.54 17.85
C THR A 210 14.07 2.63 18.89
N SER A 211 14.51 2.28 20.11
CA SER A 211 14.98 3.21 21.14
C SER A 211 16.52 3.38 21.20
N THR A 212 17.26 2.76 20.27
CA THR A 212 18.73 2.84 20.23
C THR A 212 19.19 4.28 20.02
N ASN A 213 20.13 4.75 20.84
CA ASN A 213 20.68 6.09 20.72
C ASN A 213 21.64 6.19 19.52
N ASN A 214 21.52 7.25 18.72
CA ASN A 214 22.26 7.44 17.47
C ASN A 214 23.77 7.49 17.67
N SER A 215 24.26 7.87 18.86
CA SER A 215 25.69 7.81 19.20
C SER A 215 26.26 6.38 19.18
N GLN A 216 25.42 5.35 19.26
CA GLN A 216 25.81 3.95 19.12
C GLN A 216 25.76 3.47 17.65
N ILE A 217 25.31 4.29 16.71
CA ILE A 217 25.08 3.91 15.31
C ILE A 217 26.07 4.67 14.41
N SER A 218 26.75 3.95 13.52
CA SER A 218 27.62 4.52 12.50
C SER A 218 27.44 3.80 11.15
N ASN A 219 27.97 4.36 10.07
CA ASN A 219 27.85 3.82 8.70
C ASN A 219 26.39 3.52 8.28
N TRP A 220 25.45 4.36 8.72
CA TRP A 220 24.03 4.15 8.49
C TRP A 220 23.63 4.53 7.06
N GLN A 221 22.80 3.69 6.45
CA GLN A 221 22.13 3.93 5.18
C GLN A 221 20.79 3.18 5.17
N GLN A 222 19.75 3.82 4.65
CA GLN A 222 18.46 3.18 4.36
C GLN A 222 18.08 3.39 2.89
N SER A 223 17.48 2.38 2.28
CA SER A 223 17.12 2.37 0.87
C SER A 223 15.75 1.72 0.59
N LEU A 224 15.15 2.11 -0.53
CA LEU A 224 13.94 1.54 -1.12
C LEU A 224 14.19 1.33 -2.61
N SER A 225 14.12 0.09 -3.08
CA SER A 225 14.13 -0.19 -4.52
C SER A 225 12.72 -0.02 -5.10
N LEU A 226 12.55 0.92 -6.02
CA LEU A 226 11.30 1.10 -6.77
C LEU A 226 11.02 -0.09 -7.70
N LYS A 227 12.03 -0.90 -8.01
CA LYS A 227 11.88 -2.07 -8.89
C LYS A 227 11.10 -3.20 -8.23
N ASN A 228 11.24 -3.39 -6.92
CA ASN A 228 10.64 -4.52 -6.20
C ASN A 228 10.10 -4.21 -4.79
N GLY A 229 10.17 -2.96 -4.31
CA GLY A 229 9.65 -2.57 -3.00
C GLY A 229 10.37 -3.21 -1.81
N ILE A 230 11.60 -3.70 -2.01
CA ILE A 230 12.47 -4.13 -0.92
C ILE A 230 13.03 -2.88 -0.24
N VAL A 231 12.93 -2.85 1.09
CA VAL A 231 13.59 -1.86 1.95
C VAL A 231 14.83 -2.51 2.55
N GLN A 232 15.97 -1.81 2.51
CA GLN A 232 17.18 -2.24 3.21
C GLN A 232 17.68 -1.17 4.18
N THR A 233 18.23 -1.58 5.31
CA THR A 233 18.87 -0.69 6.29
C THR A 233 20.19 -1.30 6.71
N ASN A 234 21.29 -0.64 6.36
CA ASN A 234 22.66 -1.03 6.64
C ASN A 234 23.23 -0.12 7.73
N LEU A 235 23.93 -0.67 8.72
CA LEU A 235 24.61 0.11 9.77
C LEU A 235 25.64 -0.70 10.55
N THR A 236 26.43 0.00 11.35
CA THR A 236 27.26 -0.55 12.42
C THR A 236 26.70 -0.10 13.77
N TRP A 237 26.30 -1.03 14.62
CA TRP A 237 25.89 -0.80 16.00
C TRP A 237 27.03 -1.11 16.97
N ASN A 238 27.28 -0.17 17.89
CA ASN A 238 28.41 -0.18 18.83
C ASN A 238 27.88 0.02 20.26
N PRO A 239 27.36 -1.02 20.92
CA PRO A 239 26.81 -0.88 22.28
C PRO A 239 27.85 -0.54 23.34
N SER A 240 29.13 -0.85 23.09
CA SER A 240 30.27 -0.40 23.90
C SER A 240 31.54 -0.31 23.04
N SER A 241 32.61 0.26 23.58
CA SER A 241 33.93 0.32 22.91
C SER A 241 34.49 -1.06 22.50
N ASN A 242 34.05 -2.14 23.16
CA ASN A 242 34.54 -3.50 22.94
C ASN A 242 33.56 -4.41 22.18
N SER A 243 32.38 -3.90 21.81
CA SER A 243 31.33 -4.65 21.09
C SER A 243 30.92 -3.86 19.83
N SER A 244 31.12 -4.45 18.65
CA SER A 244 30.66 -3.86 17.38
C SER A 244 30.01 -4.92 16.49
N TYR A 245 28.90 -4.54 15.86
CA TYR A 245 28.05 -5.39 15.05
C TYR A 245 27.67 -4.66 13.76
N ARG A 246 28.03 -5.19 12.59
CA ARG A 246 27.44 -4.75 11.33
C ARG A 246 26.09 -5.44 11.16
N LEU A 247 25.04 -4.66 10.98
CA LEU A 247 23.66 -5.12 10.78
C LEU A 247 23.21 -4.71 9.37
N ASN A 248 22.66 -5.63 8.60
CA ASN A 248 21.87 -5.36 7.41
C ASN A 248 20.49 -5.97 7.62
N TYR A 249 19.49 -5.12 7.76
CA TYR A 249 18.08 -5.49 7.72
C TYR A 249 17.57 -5.35 6.29
N THR A 250 16.88 -6.39 5.80
CA THR A 250 16.15 -6.38 4.54
C THR A 250 14.70 -6.76 4.83
N VAL A 251 13.76 -5.88 4.49
CA VAL A 251 12.31 -6.09 4.70
C VAL A 251 11.58 -6.07 3.37
N LEU A 252 10.70 -7.05 3.16
CA LEU A 252 9.83 -7.10 1.99
C LEU A 252 8.45 -7.68 2.29
N THR A 253 7.44 -7.20 1.60
CA THR A 253 6.14 -7.86 1.43
C THR A 253 6.11 -8.58 0.09
N HIS A 254 5.82 -9.89 0.08
CA HIS A 254 6.07 -10.73 -1.07
C HIS A 254 5.03 -10.53 -2.19
N ARG A 255 5.46 -10.16 -3.41
CA ARG A 255 4.52 -9.78 -4.48
C ARG A 255 3.65 -10.94 -4.97
N ASN A 256 4.23 -12.14 -5.11
CA ASN A 256 3.53 -13.34 -5.60
C ASN A 256 2.77 -14.12 -4.50
N ARG A 257 3.03 -13.81 -3.22
CA ARG A 257 2.44 -14.51 -2.07
C ARG A 257 1.82 -13.44 -1.16
N PRO A 258 0.56 -13.03 -1.40
CA PRO A 258 -0.03 -11.84 -0.77
C PRO A 258 0.13 -11.82 0.75
N SER A 259 -0.06 -12.96 1.41
CA SER A 259 0.05 -13.13 2.85
C SER A 259 1.47 -13.20 3.44
N LEU A 260 2.55 -13.00 2.69
CA LEU A 260 3.92 -13.20 3.20
C LEU A 260 4.69 -11.88 3.37
N GLY A 261 4.98 -11.51 4.62
CA GLY A 261 6.03 -10.56 4.99
C GLY A 261 7.33 -11.29 5.34
N VAL A 262 8.49 -10.70 5.04
CA VAL A 262 9.81 -11.27 5.39
C VAL A 262 10.71 -10.17 5.97
N VAL A 263 11.40 -10.50 7.07
CA VAL A 263 12.51 -9.72 7.61
C VAL A 263 13.75 -10.61 7.63
N ARG A 264 14.81 -10.19 6.93
CA ARG A 264 16.13 -10.81 6.97
C ARG A 264 17.09 -9.87 7.71
N LEU A 265 17.82 -10.40 8.68
CA LEU A 265 18.94 -9.73 9.34
C LEU A 265 20.22 -10.50 9.01
N ASP A 266 21.17 -9.86 8.33
CA ASP A 266 22.55 -10.32 8.27
C ASP A 266 23.38 -9.58 9.32
N ILE A 267 23.96 -10.34 10.26
CA ILE A 267 24.78 -9.81 11.36
C ILE A 267 26.22 -10.33 11.29
N THR A 268 27.19 -9.41 11.38
CA THR A 268 28.63 -9.71 11.51
C THR A 268 29.16 -9.03 12.77
N SER A 269 29.79 -9.77 13.69
CA SER A 269 30.54 -9.15 14.81
C SER A 269 32.04 -9.09 14.53
N ASN A 270 32.70 -8.03 15.00
CA ASN A 270 34.17 -7.90 14.92
C ASN A 270 34.92 -8.80 15.92
N THR A 271 34.23 -9.31 16.94
CA THR A 271 34.78 -10.12 18.04
C THR A 271 33.97 -11.40 18.24
N ARG A 272 34.42 -12.29 19.14
CA ARG A 272 33.60 -13.42 19.58
C ARG A 272 32.59 -12.90 20.59
N SER A 273 31.31 -13.08 20.28
CA SER A 273 30.22 -12.51 21.06
C SER A 273 29.07 -13.49 21.21
N GLN A 274 28.28 -13.33 22.26
CA GLN A 274 26.99 -13.99 22.39
C GLN A 274 25.90 -12.92 22.35
N ILE A 275 24.85 -13.18 21.59
CA ILE A 275 23.72 -12.28 21.43
C ILE A 275 22.41 -13.04 21.65
N ASN A 276 21.37 -12.32 22.02
CA ASN A 276 20.00 -12.80 21.85
C ASN A 276 19.36 -12.08 20.66
N VAL A 277 18.71 -12.84 19.78
CA VAL A 277 17.82 -12.30 18.76
C VAL A 277 16.38 -12.53 19.23
N THR A 278 15.57 -11.47 19.22
CA THR A 278 14.19 -11.51 19.71
C THR A 278 13.23 -11.23 18.56
N ASP A 279 12.47 -12.25 18.17
CA ASP A 279 11.34 -12.13 17.26
C ASP A 279 10.12 -11.67 18.06
N ILE A 280 9.51 -10.55 17.65
CA ILE A 280 8.34 -9.95 18.30
C ILE A 280 7.26 -9.66 17.24
N LEU A 281 6.01 -10.00 17.54
CA LEU A 281 4.84 -9.45 16.88
C LEU A 281 4.28 -8.39 17.83
N ASP A 282 4.55 -7.10 17.57
CA ASP A 282 4.37 -6.06 18.59
C ASP A 282 2.98 -5.41 18.58
N GLY A 283 2.11 -5.91 19.44
CA GLY A 283 0.77 -5.39 19.70
C GLY A 283 0.70 -3.94 20.13
N ALA A 284 1.79 -3.29 20.58
CA ALA A 284 1.80 -1.84 20.81
C ALA A 284 1.44 -1.02 19.56
N GLY A 285 1.70 -1.56 18.36
CA GLY A 285 1.32 -0.93 17.11
C GLY A 285 -0.09 -1.27 16.63
N SER A 286 -0.83 -2.14 17.35
CA SER A 286 -2.20 -2.53 16.98
C SER A 286 -3.21 -1.56 17.58
N LEU A 287 -3.64 -0.62 16.74
CA LEU A 287 -4.60 0.43 17.03
C LEU A 287 -5.96 0.02 16.47
N ARG A 288 -7.03 0.42 17.17
CA ARG A 288 -8.43 0.19 16.75
C ARG A 288 -8.78 -1.29 16.61
N THR A 289 -8.15 -2.12 17.44
CA THR A 289 -8.39 -3.57 17.52
C THR A 289 -8.67 -4.03 18.95
N HIS A 290 -9.27 -5.20 19.07
CA HIS A 290 -9.23 -6.01 20.28
C HIS A 290 -8.31 -7.22 20.05
N TYR A 291 -7.53 -7.57 21.07
CA TYR A 291 -6.88 -8.87 21.15
C TYR A 291 -7.91 -10.01 21.04
N VAL A 292 -7.51 -11.09 20.36
CA VAL A 292 -8.29 -12.32 20.26
C VAL A 292 -7.57 -13.44 21.00
N ASP A 293 -6.38 -13.83 20.53
CA ASP A 293 -5.58 -14.91 21.13
C ASP A 293 -4.12 -14.84 20.62
N SER A 294 -3.19 -15.53 21.28
CA SER A 294 -1.78 -15.65 20.87
C SER A 294 -1.10 -16.83 21.57
N ASP A 295 -0.19 -17.53 20.89
CA ASP A 295 0.53 -18.66 21.49
C ASP A 295 1.89 -18.95 20.83
N LEU A 296 2.72 -19.69 21.56
CA LEU A 296 3.96 -20.31 21.10
C LEU A 296 3.62 -21.63 20.38
N ALA A 297 3.74 -21.68 19.05
CA ALA A 297 3.60 -22.93 18.31
C ALA A 297 4.74 -23.92 18.65
N PHE A 298 4.58 -25.19 18.29
CA PHE A 298 5.60 -26.24 18.54
C PHE A 298 6.92 -25.99 17.75
N GLU A 299 6.79 -25.57 16.50
CA GLU A 299 7.88 -25.05 15.66
C GLU A 299 8.47 -23.75 16.28
N PRO A 300 9.64 -23.24 15.86
CA PRO A 300 10.20 -21.96 16.34
C PRO A 300 9.39 -20.77 15.79
N ALA A 301 8.12 -20.70 16.18
CA ALA A 301 7.12 -19.80 15.63
C ALA A 301 6.15 -19.27 16.69
N ILE A 302 5.83 -17.98 16.60
CA ILE A 302 4.83 -17.30 17.43
C ILE A 302 3.67 -16.85 16.55
N TRP A 303 2.48 -16.79 17.12
CA TRP A 303 1.34 -16.19 16.43
C TRP A 303 0.49 -15.35 17.37
N THR A 304 -0.16 -14.34 16.81
CA THR A 304 -1.11 -13.46 17.51
C THR A 304 -2.29 -13.15 16.59
N ALA A 305 -3.43 -12.86 17.21
CA ALA A 305 -4.69 -12.60 16.52
C ALA A 305 -5.38 -11.36 17.09
N VAL A 306 -5.87 -10.51 16.19
CA VAL A 306 -6.59 -9.28 16.52
C VAL A 306 -7.85 -9.14 15.66
N LYS A 307 -8.88 -8.49 16.19
CA LYS A 307 -10.12 -8.15 15.47
C LYS A 307 -10.39 -6.65 15.50
N PRO A 308 -11.00 -6.05 14.47
CA PRO A 308 -11.32 -4.63 14.49
C PRO A 308 -12.37 -4.33 15.57
N ILE A 309 -12.28 -3.16 16.21
CA ILE A 309 -13.29 -2.73 17.19
C ILE A 309 -14.65 -2.60 16.48
N GLY A 310 -15.73 -3.04 17.12
CA GLY A 310 -17.09 -2.94 16.56
C GLY A 310 -17.44 -3.94 15.44
N ILE A 311 -16.47 -4.68 14.88
CA ILE A 311 -16.70 -5.69 13.85
C ILE A 311 -16.60 -7.10 14.46
N ARG A 312 -17.65 -7.92 14.28
CA ARG A 312 -17.77 -9.22 14.97
C ARG A 312 -17.15 -10.41 14.24
N ASN A 313 -17.17 -10.39 12.90
CA ASN A 313 -16.84 -11.54 12.04
C ASN A 313 -15.55 -11.33 11.25
N VAL A 314 -14.64 -10.50 11.78
CA VAL A 314 -13.36 -10.18 11.13
C VAL A 314 -12.24 -10.40 12.15
N THR A 315 -11.31 -11.27 11.82
CA THR A 315 -10.09 -11.51 12.60
C THR A 315 -8.90 -11.57 11.65
N ALA A 316 -7.82 -10.88 12.00
CA ALA A 316 -6.53 -11.02 11.37
C ALA A 316 -5.59 -11.83 12.25
N TYR A 317 -4.82 -12.71 11.62
CA TYR A 317 -3.79 -13.56 12.24
C TYR A 317 -2.44 -13.21 11.65
N GLU A 318 -1.43 -13.15 12.51
CA GLU A 318 -0.02 -13.08 12.15
C GLU A 318 0.70 -14.30 12.71
N TYR A 319 1.49 -14.99 11.88
CA TYR A 319 2.23 -16.19 12.24
C TYR A 319 3.68 -16.04 11.80
N SER A 320 4.59 -15.80 12.75
CA SER A 320 6.03 -15.62 12.50
C SER A 320 6.78 -16.92 12.73
N THR A 321 7.59 -17.36 11.76
CA THR A 321 8.55 -18.47 11.92
C THR A 321 9.96 -17.97 11.61
N ILE A 322 10.93 -18.31 12.46
CA ILE A 322 12.32 -17.86 12.31
C ILE A 322 13.26 -19.00 11.87
N THR A 323 14.28 -18.64 11.10
CA THR A 323 15.30 -19.55 10.57
C THR A 323 16.70 -18.92 10.63
N PHE A 324 17.74 -19.75 10.58
CA PHE A 324 19.14 -19.34 10.72
C PHE A 324 19.98 -20.00 9.62
N SER A 325 20.78 -19.23 8.86
CA SER A 325 21.45 -19.72 7.64
C SER A 325 22.60 -20.72 7.85
N ASN A 326 22.99 -20.99 9.10
CA ASN A 326 24.02 -21.97 9.44
C ASN A 326 23.60 -22.83 10.63
N ASN A 327 23.45 -24.15 10.40
CA ASN A 327 23.12 -25.16 11.41
C ASN A 327 24.09 -25.20 12.63
N THR A 328 25.22 -24.48 12.57
CA THR A 328 26.14 -24.29 13.70
C THR A 328 25.58 -23.43 14.85
N ALA A 329 24.39 -22.85 14.72
CA ALA A 329 23.73 -22.08 15.79
C ALA A 329 22.93 -22.95 16.79
N LEU A 330 22.57 -24.19 16.43
CA LEU A 330 21.44 -24.90 17.05
C LEU A 330 21.73 -25.71 18.33
N ASN A 331 22.94 -25.67 18.89
CA ASN A 331 23.23 -26.42 20.13
C ASN A 331 22.76 -25.71 21.42
N GLN A 332 22.40 -24.42 21.40
CA GLN A 332 22.01 -23.65 22.61
C GLN A 332 20.93 -22.58 22.38
N THR A 333 19.98 -22.79 21.46
CA THR A 333 18.79 -21.92 21.37
C THR A 333 17.73 -22.32 22.40
N SER A 334 17.88 -21.83 23.64
CA SER A 334 16.79 -21.87 24.62
C SER A 334 15.70 -20.87 24.21
N ARG A 335 14.60 -21.38 23.64
CA ARG A 335 13.44 -20.57 23.27
C ARG A 335 12.66 -20.17 24.53
N THR A 336 12.62 -18.87 24.82
CA THR A 336 11.85 -18.30 25.93
C THR A 336 11.04 -17.10 25.45
N GLY A 337 9.96 -16.76 26.18
CA GLY A 337 9.32 -15.45 26.05
C GLY A 337 10.28 -14.34 26.50
N SER A 338 10.20 -13.15 25.89
CA SER A 338 11.07 -12.02 26.20
C SER A 338 10.38 -10.97 27.07
N SER A 339 11.09 -10.45 28.07
CA SER A 339 10.66 -9.31 28.89
C SER A 339 10.89 -7.94 28.22
N LEU A 340 11.56 -7.91 27.06
CA LEU A 340 11.81 -6.70 26.28
C LEU A 340 10.59 -6.28 25.44
N ALA A 341 9.64 -7.20 25.23
CA ALA A 341 8.45 -6.95 24.44
C ALA A 341 7.45 -6.03 25.18
N SER A 342 6.62 -5.32 24.41
CA SER A 342 5.54 -4.51 24.96
C SER A 342 4.58 -5.32 25.86
N LYS A 343 3.97 -4.62 26.83
CA LYS A 343 2.94 -5.18 27.73
C LYS A 343 1.53 -5.21 27.12
N ASN A 344 1.38 -4.92 25.82
CA ASN A 344 0.09 -5.03 25.14
C ASN A 344 -0.32 -6.51 25.07
N ALA A 345 -1.61 -6.80 25.29
CA ALA A 345 -2.13 -8.17 25.27
C ALA A 345 -1.96 -8.91 23.93
N SER A 346 -1.89 -8.19 22.80
CA SER A 346 -1.60 -8.79 21.48
C SER A 346 -0.11 -8.90 21.15
N THR A 347 0.78 -8.46 22.04
CA THR A 347 2.23 -8.63 21.87
C THR A 347 2.65 -10.03 22.28
N ILE A 348 3.33 -10.74 21.37
CA ILE A 348 3.98 -12.02 21.66
C ILE A 348 5.41 -12.01 21.14
N SER A 349 6.31 -12.74 21.82
CA SER A 349 7.73 -12.79 21.48
C SER A 349 8.37 -14.16 21.74
N GLN A 350 9.44 -14.43 21.01
CA GLN A 350 10.33 -15.57 21.24
C GLN A 350 11.79 -15.15 21.05
N GLN A 351 12.67 -15.65 21.92
CA GLN A 351 14.08 -15.27 21.96
C GLN A 351 15.01 -16.45 21.67
N PHE A 352 16.12 -16.19 20.97
CA PHE A 352 17.11 -17.19 20.56
C PHE A 352 18.53 -16.69 20.84
N THR A 353 19.31 -17.45 21.62
CA THR A 353 20.72 -17.14 21.88
C THR A 353 21.61 -17.65 20.74
N LEU A 354 22.48 -16.78 20.20
CA LEU A 354 23.44 -17.10 19.14
C LEU A 354 24.87 -16.80 19.59
N SER A 355 25.80 -17.70 19.27
CA SER A 355 27.25 -17.49 19.49
C SER A 355 27.93 -17.13 18.18
N LEU A 356 28.34 -15.86 18.04
CA LEU A 356 28.96 -15.32 16.84
C LEU A 356 30.49 -15.49 16.86
N LYS A 357 31.05 -15.97 15.75
CA LYS A 357 32.49 -15.95 15.49
C LYS A 357 32.91 -14.57 14.92
N PRO A 358 34.12 -14.07 15.23
CA PRO A 358 34.64 -12.84 14.62
C PRO A 358 34.61 -12.92 13.09
N ASN A 359 34.16 -11.84 12.45
CA ASN A 359 34.15 -11.65 10.99
C ASN A 359 33.37 -12.71 10.19
N VAL A 360 32.51 -13.50 10.83
CA VAL A 360 31.55 -14.40 10.17
C VAL A 360 30.17 -13.74 10.16
N THR A 361 29.54 -13.70 8.98
CA THR A 361 28.15 -13.24 8.85
C THR A 361 27.19 -14.39 9.11
N TYR A 362 26.16 -14.12 9.90
CA TYR A 362 25.06 -15.03 10.17
C TYR A 362 23.76 -14.37 9.67
N SER A 363 22.94 -15.11 8.95
CA SER A 363 21.63 -14.63 8.49
C SER A 363 20.55 -15.21 9.37
N ILE A 364 19.69 -14.34 9.89
CA ILE A 364 18.46 -14.67 10.60
C ILE A 364 17.30 -14.24 9.72
N ILE A 365 16.36 -15.13 9.44
CA ILE A 365 15.25 -14.84 8.52
C ILE A 365 13.94 -15.21 9.18
N LYS A 366 13.11 -14.18 9.37
CA LYS A 366 11.78 -14.22 9.94
C LYS A 366 10.75 -14.14 8.81
N TYR A 367 9.94 -15.19 8.68
CA TYR A 367 8.86 -15.29 7.70
C TYR A 367 7.52 -15.13 8.41
N VAL A 368 6.80 -14.05 8.13
CA VAL A 368 5.50 -13.77 8.74
C VAL A 368 4.38 -14.00 7.73
N GLY A 369 3.55 -14.99 8.03
CA GLY A 369 2.28 -15.18 7.34
C GLY A 369 1.20 -14.30 7.97
N ILE A 370 0.46 -13.56 7.17
CA ILE A 370 -0.55 -12.58 7.61
C ILE A 370 -1.84 -12.83 6.83
N ALA A 371 -2.96 -13.02 7.51
CA ALA A 371 -4.24 -13.26 6.86
C ALA A 371 -5.43 -12.71 7.68
N SER A 372 -6.32 -11.98 7.01
CA SER A 372 -7.62 -11.54 7.53
C SER A 372 -8.74 -12.43 6.96
N SER A 373 -9.76 -12.71 7.77
CA SER A 373 -10.97 -13.42 7.30
C SER A 373 -11.78 -12.65 6.24
N ASP A 374 -11.48 -11.37 5.98
CA ASP A 374 -12.04 -10.65 4.82
C ASP A 374 -11.54 -11.21 3.47
N ALA A 375 -10.32 -11.77 3.42
CA ALA A 375 -9.75 -12.41 2.23
C ALA A 375 -9.68 -13.94 2.35
N TYR A 376 -9.65 -14.46 3.58
CA TYR A 376 -9.62 -15.89 3.88
C TYR A 376 -10.82 -16.29 4.77
N PRO A 377 -12.06 -16.22 4.26
CA PRO A 377 -13.27 -16.35 5.08
C PRO A 377 -13.48 -17.74 5.70
N SER A 378 -12.82 -18.78 5.17
CA SER A 378 -12.92 -20.15 5.71
C SER A 378 -12.00 -20.39 6.90
N ASP A 379 -10.71 -20.05 6.78
CA ASP A 379 -9.71 -20.26 7.83
C ASP A 379 -8.49 -19.32 7.63
N PRO A 380 -8.51 -18.11 8.23
CA PRO A 380 -7.38 -17.18 8.14
C PRO A 380 -6.18 -17.63 8.98
N PHE A 381 -6.39 -18.42 10.05
CA PHE A 381 -5.28 -18.92 10.88
C PHE A 381 -4.42 -19.92 10.09
N ILE A 382 -5.05 -20.86 9.40
CA ILE A 382 -4.36 -21.82 8.54
C ILE A 382 -3.73 -21.11 7.34
N ALA A 383 -4.38 -20.09 6.75
CA ALA A 383 -3.77 -19.27 5.69
C ALA A 383 -2.47 -18.58 6.15
N ALA A 384 -2.47 -17.92 7.32
CA ALA A 384 -1.27 -17.31 7.91
C ALA A 384 -0.19 -18.37 8.21
N ARG A 385 -0.55 -19.47 8.87
CA ARG A 385 0.40 -20.56 9.18
C ARG A 385 1.02 -21.17 7.93
N MET A 386 0.24 -21.41 6.88
CA MET A 386 0.75 -21.95 5.62
C MET A 386 1.67 -20.95 4.92
N ALA A 387 1.33 -19.66 4.86
CA ALA A 387 2.17 -18.65 4.23
C ALA A 387 3.57 -18.59 4.88
N SER A 388 3.65 -18.65 6.21
CA SER A 388 4.92 -18.68 6.96
C SER A 388 5.69 -20.00 6.75
N SER A 389 5.05 -21.16 6.97
CA SER A 389 5.71 -22.47 6.90
C SER A 389 6.15 -22.86 5.47
N GLN A 390 5.37 -22.51 4.44
CA GLN A 390 5.76 -22.71 3.03
C GLN A 390 6.87 -21.75 2.59
N ALA A 391 7.03 -20.59 3.26
CA ALA A 391 8.17 -19.71 3.02
C ALA A 391 9.45 -20.31 3.61
N VAL A 392 9.39 -20.86 4.83
CA VAL A 392 10.49 -21.63 5.45
C VAL A 392 10.94 -22.79 4.54
N GLN A 393 10.00 -23.56 3.99
CA GLN A 393 10.29 -24.68 3.08
C GLN A 393 10.91 -24.24 1.74
N ALA A 394 10.48 -23.09 1.20
CA ALA A 394 11.03 -22.55 -0.04
C ALA A 394 12.44 -21.96 0.11
N GLY A 395 12.72 -21.36 1.26
CA GLY A 395 13.99 -20.68 1.55
C GLY A 395 14.15 -19.33 0.85
N TRP A 396 15.08 -18.52 1.37
CA TRP A 396 15.23 -17.12 0.98
C TRP A 396 15.52 -16.90 -0.50
N ASP A 397 16.49 -17.61 -1.10
CA ASP A 397 16.91 -17.34 -2.48
C ASP A 397 15.78 -17.65 -3.49
N SER A 398 15.00 -18.71 -3.22
CA SER A 398 13.83 -19.08 -4.00
C SER A 398 12.72 -18.02 -3.91
N LEU A 399 12.41 -17.56 -2.69
CA LEU A 399 11.44 -16.49 -2.45
C LEU A 399 11.87 -15.17 -3.09
N LEU A 400 13.15 -14.79 -2.97
CA LEU A 400 13.66 -13.56 -3.59
C LEU A 400 13.57 -13.63 -5.13
N ALA A 401 13.86 -14.79 -5.73
CA ALA A 401 13.69 -14.99 -7.16
C ALA A 401 12.21 -14.95 -7.59
N GLU A 402 11.31 -15.58 -6.83
CA GLU A 402 9.86 -15.56 -7.06
C GLU A 402 9.28 -14.14 -6.97
N HIS A 403 9.67 -13.40 -5.93
CA HIS A 403 9.34 -12.00 -5.69
C HIS A 403 9.79 -11.09 -6.85
N ASN A 404 11.07 -11.16 -7.21
CA ASN A 404 11.63 -10.35 -8.29
C ASN A 404 10.99 -10.68 -9.65
N LYS A 405 10.70 -11.96 -9.91
CA LYS A 405 9.99 -12.37 -11.13
C LYS A 405 8.58 -11.78 -11.21
N ALA A 406 7.85 -11.74 -10.09
CA ALA A 406 6.51 -11.15 -10.05
C ALA A 406 6.52 -9.63 -10.25
N TRP A 407 7.51 -8.92 -9.72
CA TRP A 407 7.68 -7.48 -9.99
C TRP A 407 8.16 -7.20 -11.42
N ASN A 408 9.12 -7.95 -11.95
CA ASN A 408 9.55 -7.81 -13.35
C ASN A 408 8.36 -8.02 -14.29
N LYS A 409 7.51 -9.04 -14.08
CA LYS A 409 6.28 -9.26 -14.87
C LYS A 409 5.34 -8.03 -14.86
N ILE A 410 5.36 -7.19 -13.82
CA ILE A 410 4.57 -5.96 -13.78
C ILE A 410 5.26 -4.86 -14.60
N TRP A 411 6.56 -4.61 -14.38
CA TRP A 411 7.32 -3.63 -15.17
C TRP A 411 7.45 -4.00 -16.66
N ASP A 412 7.34 -5.27 -17.01
CA ASP A 412 7.27 -5.76 -18.40
C ASP A 412 5.94 -5.44 -19.09
N GLN A 413 4.87 -5.11 -18.33
CA GLN A 413 3.60 -4.62 -18.91
C GLN A 413 3.73 -3.15 -19.32
N ALA A 414 4.33 -2.32 -18.47
CA ALA A 414 4.56 -0.91 -18.74
C ALA A 414 5.74 -0.33 -17.93
N ASP A 415 6.53 0.54 -18.56
CA ASP A 415 7.51 1.42 -17.94
C ASP A 415 7.49 2.75 -18.71
N ILE A 416 7.46 3.88 -18.01
CA ILE A 416 7.51 5.20 -18.65
C ILE A 416 8.98 5.60 -18.72
N ARG A 417 9.55 5.57 -19.93
CA ARG A 417 10.96 5.91 -20.16
C ARG A 417 11.11 7.35 -20.63
N ILE A 418 11.95 8.11 -19.94
CA ILE A 418 12.13 9.55 -20.17
C ILE A 418 13.62 9.85 -20.38
N PRO A 419 14.15 9.71 -21.61
CA PRO A 419 15.55 9.99 -21.89
C PRO A 419 15.87 11.48 -21.68
N GLY A 420 16.97 11.76 -20.99
CA GLY A 420 17.47 13.13 -20.77
C GLY A 420 16.88 13.88 -19.57
N ASP A 421 15.89 13.33 -18.88
CA ASP A 421 15.36 13.89 -17.62
C ASP A 421 15.24 12.81 -16.55
N GLN A 422 16.26 12.74 -15.69
CA GLN A 422 16.33 11.70 -14.65
C GLN A 422 15.41 11.99 -13.45
N GLU A 423 15.15 13.24 -13.11
CA GLU A 423 14.24 13.60 -12.01
C GLU A 423 12.80 13.22 -12.37
N LEU A 424 12.37 13.51 -13.60
CA LEU A 424 11.06 13.09 -14.10
C LEU A 424 10.98 11.57 -14.31
N GLN A 425 12.07 10.92 -14.73
CA GLN A 425 12.16 9.46 -14.83
C GLN A 425 11.98 8.77 -13.47
N ILE A 426 12.59 9.30 -12.41
CA ILE A 426 12.43 8.80 -11.03
C ILE A 426 10.99 9.05 -10.57
N SER A 427 10.49 10.27 -10.75
CA SER A 427 9.13 10.66 -10.35
C SER A 427 8.06 9.77 -10.97
N ALA A 428 8.18 9.48 -12.28
CA ALA A 428 7.26 8.59 -13.00
C ALA A 428 7.30 7.16 -12.43
N ARG A 429 8.49 6.58 -12.23
CA ARG A 429 8.63 5.22 -11.68
C ARG A 429 8.18 5.13 -10.23
N ALA A 430 8.48 6.14 -9.39
CA ALA A 430 8.03 6.20 -8.00
C ALA A 430 6.50 6.28 -7.91
N THR A 431 5.86 7.10 -8.75
CA THR A 431 4.39 7.20 -8.82
C THR A 431 3.76 5.85 -9.18
N LEU A 432 4.24 5.19 -10.24
CA LEU A 432 3.72 3.88 -10.64
C LEU A 432 3.97 2.81 -9.57
N PHE A 433 5.19 2.76 -9.01
CA PHE A 433 5.54 1.86 -7.91
C PHE A 433 4.58 2.02 -6.73
N HIS A 434 4.35 3.25 -6.26
CA HIS A 434 3.48 3.50 -5.10
C HIS A 434 2.00 3.18 -5.37
N LEU A 435 1.48 3.38 -6.58
CA LEU A 435 0.14 2.90 -6.92
C LEU A 435 0.07 1.37 -6.86
N ILE A 436 0.99 0.67 -7.53
CA ILE A 436 1.03 -0.79 -7.66
C ILE A 436 1.31 -1.48 -6.31
N ALA A 437 2.16 -0.90 -5.47
CA ALA A 437 2.48 -1.42 -4.12
C ALA A 437 1.28 -1.42 -3.17
N ASN A 438 0.25 -0.60 -3.44
CA ASN A 438 -0.94 -0.44 -2.59
C ASN A 438 -2.21 -1.06 -3.20
N VAL A 439 -2.11 -1.83 -4.29
CA VAL A 439 -3.28 -2.49 -4.91
C VAL A 439 -2.94 -3.88 -5.49
N ARG A 440 -3.92 -4.81 -5.40
CA ARG A 440 -3.90 -6.13 -6.04
C ARG A 440 -4.62 -6.12 -7.39
N GLU A 441 -4.39 -7.13 -8.21
CA GLU A 441 -5.14 -7.29 -9.46
C GLU A 441 -6.61 -7.63 -9.16
N GLY A 442 -7.56 -7.05 -9.89
CA GLY A 442 -8.99 -7.20 -9.63
C GLY A 442 -9.52 -8.61 -9.88
N ASN A 443 -8.82 -9.41 -10.69
CA ASN A 443 -9.09 -10.83 -10.88
C ASN A 443 -8.63 -11.73 -9.72
N GLU A 444 -7.92 -11.21 -8.71
CA GLU A 444 -7.56 -11.96 -7.50
C GLU A 444 -8.75 -12.18 -6.54
N GLY A 445 -9.89 -11.52 -6.81
CA GLY A 445 -11.16 -11.78 -6.13
C GLY A 445 -11.30 -11.08 -4.77
N PRO A 446 -12.38 -11.41 -4.01
CA PRO A 446 -12.75 -10.69 -2.80
C PRO A 446 -11.67 -10.69 -1.71
N GLY A 447 -11.49 -9.54 -1.07
CA GLY A 447 -10.48 -9.32 -0.03
C GLY A 447 -9.07 -9.05 -0.57
N PHE A 448 -8.85 -9.19 -1.88
CA PHE A 448 -7.62 -8.78 -2.58
C PHE A 448 -7.94 -7.71 -3.63
N GLY A 449 -8.60 -8.13 -4.70
CA GLY A 449 -8.87 -7.36 -5.92
C GLY A 449 -10.11 -6.50 -5.88
N ASP A 450 -10.56 -6.07 -4.70
CA ASP A 450 -11.77 -5.28 -4.51
C ASP A 450 -11.67 -4.27 -3.34
N ASN A 451 -10.44 -3.89 -2.97
CA ASN A 451 -10.16 -2.98 -1.84
C ASN A 451 -9.86 -1.53 -2.25
N SER A 452 -9.68 -1.23 -3.54
CA SER A 452 -9.24 0.10 -4.03
C SER A 452 -7.92 0.56 -3.39
N ILE A 453 -7.64 1.86 -3.43
CA ILE A 453 -6.47 2.51 -2.81
C ILE A 453 -6.97 3.61 -1.86
N SER A 454 -6.51 3.58 -0.61
CA SER A 454 -6.72 4.63 0.38
C SER A 454 -5.69 5.75 0.23
N VAL A 455 -5.95 6.95 0.78
CA VAL A 455 -5.04 8.11 0.63
C VAL A 455 -3.64 7.86 1.18
N GLY A 456 -3.51 7.15 2.31
CA GLY A 456 -2.22 6.73 2.88
C GLY A 456 -1.68 5.40 2.34
N GLY A 457 -2.42 4.73 1.45
CA GLY A 457 -2.20 3.34 1.06
C GLY A 457 -2.16 2.39 2.27
N LEU A 458 -1.29 1.39 2.18
CA LEU A 458 -0.88 0.51 3.27
C LEU A 458 0.43 1.01 3.93
N SER A 459 0.72 2.32 3.82
CA SER A 459 1.89 2.95 4.43
C SER A 459 1.57 3.74 5.71
N SER A 460 0.30 4.13 5.91
CA SER A 460 -0.17 4.83 7.10
C SER A 460 -1.69 4.73 7.27
N ASP A 461 -2.17 5.09 8.46
CA ASP A 461 -3.58 5.34 8.78
C ASP A 461 -4.04 6.79 8.51
N SER A 462 -3.25 7.56 7.77
CA SER A 462 -3.60 8.94 7.39
C SER A 462 -4.93 8.98 6.62
N TYR A 463 -5.74 10.01 6.86
CA TYR A 463 -7.14 10.08 6.43
C TYR A 463 -7.98 8.87 6.84
N ALA A 464 -7.67 8.24 7.99
CA ALA A 464 -8.35 7.06 8.51
C ALA A 464 -8.34 5.83 7.56
N GLY A 465 -7.47 5.83 6.55
CA GLY A 465 -7.47 4.82 5.49
C GLY A 465 -8.75 4.82 4.64
N PHE A 466 -9.44 5.96 4.55
CA PHE A 466 -10.61 6.10 3.67
C PHE A 466 -10.23 6.13 2.19
N ILE A 467 -11.20 5.75 1.36
CA ILE A 467 -11.16 5.77 -0.10
C ILE A 467 -12.06 6.92 -0.56
N PHE A 468 -11.46 7.88 -1.26
CA PHE A 468 -12.10 9.10 -1.75
C PHE A 468 -12.28 9.05 -3.27
N TRP A 469 -12.86 10.09 -3.86
CA TRP A 469 -12.83 10.35 -5.32
C TRP A 469 -11.41 10.32 -5.92
N ASP A 470 -10.36 10.52 -5.11
CA ASP A 470 -8.94 10.43 -5.49
C ASP A 470 -8.60 9.11 -6.19
N ALA A 471 -9.15 8.00 -5.69
CA ALA A 471 -8.95 6.68 -6.28
C ALA A 471 -9.52 6.62 -7.71
N ASP A 472 -10.76 7.07 -7.90
CA ASP A 472 -11.46 6.98 -9.19
C ASP A 472 -10.96 8.01 -10.22
N THR A 473 -10.57 9.21 -9.77
CA THR A 473 -10.30 10.37 -10.65
C THR A 473 -8.83 10.69 -10.88
N TRP A 474 -7.93 10.38 -9.93
CA TRP A 474 -6.50 10.69 -10.04
C TRP A 474 -5.65 9.42 -10.15
N MET A 475 -5.97 8.36 -9.40
CA MET A 475 -5.20 7.11 -9.39
C MET A 475 -5.61 6.15 -10.51
N SER A 476 -6.92 5.92 -10.68
CA SER A 476 -7.45 4.94 -11.63
C SER A 476 -7.10 5.23 -13.09
N PRO A 477 -7.15 6.47 -13.63
CA PRO A 477 -6.90 6.70 -15.06
C PRO A 477 -5.49 6.26 -15.52
N GLY A 478 -4.46 6.52 -14.71
CA GLY A 478 -3.08 6.08 -14.98
C GLY A 478 -2.95 4.56 -14.94
N LEU A 479 -3.62 3.92 -13.97
CA LEU A 479 -3.70 2.45 -13.91
C LEU A 479 -4.51 1.86 -15.07
N GLN A 480 -5.60 2.48 -15.53
CA GLN A 480 -6.39 1.96 -16.65
C GLN A 480 -5.59 1.94 -17.96
N ALA A 481 -4.75 2.96 -18.19
CA ALA A 481 -3.95 3.08 -19.40
C ALA A 481 -2.75 2.10 -19.44
N LEU A 482 -2.15 1.76 -18.29
CA LEU A 482 -0.90 1.01 -18.21
C LEU A 482 -1.04 -0.38 -17.57
N TYR A 483 -2.04 -0.54 -16.70
CA TYR A 483 -2.19 -1.63 -15.73
C TYR A 483 -3.68 -1.96 -15.48
N PRO A 484 -4.49 -2.22 -16.51
CA PRO A 484 -5.96 -2.23 -16.39
C PRO A 484 -6.50 -3.25 -15.38
N ASN A 485 -5.78 -4.36 -15.16
CA ASN A 485 -6.15 -5.35 -14.15
C ASN A 485 -5.88 -4.87 -12.71
N PHE A 486 -5.00 -3.89 -12.48
CA PHE A 486 -4.89 -3.23 -11.17
C PHE A 486 -5.96 -2.14 -11.00
N ALA A 487 -6.29 -1.42 -12.08
CA ALA A 487 -7.37 -0.43 -12.06
C ALA A 487 -8.74 -1.04 -11.72
N SER A 488 -9.02 -2.26 -12.20
CA SER A 488 -10.29 -2.94 -11.93
C SER A 488 -10.54 -3.19 -10.43
N SER A 489 -9.51 -3.23 -9.57
CA SER A 489 -9.68 -3.32 -8.11
C SER A 489 -10.40 -2.10 -7.51
N ILE A 490 -10.20 -0.91 -8.10
CA ILE A 490 -10.89 0.34 -7.72
C ILE A 490 -12.37 0.24 -8.13
N THR A 491 -12.66 -0.24 -9.35
CA THR A 491 -14.04 -0.43 -9.82
C THR A 491 -14.77 -1.55 -9.07
N ASN A 492 -14.09 -2.65 -8.76
CA ASN A 492 -14.62 -3.78 -7.98
C ASN A 492 -15.02 -3.34 -6.57
N TYR A 493 -14.21 -2.49 -5.92
CA TYR A 493 -14.55 -1.86 -4.64
C TYR A 493 -15.87 -1.07 -4.71
N ARG A 494 -16.05 -0.26 -5.75
CA ARG A 494 -17.29 0.51 -5.97
C ARG A 494 -18.48 -0.43 -6.26
N ALA A 495 -18.30 -1.44 -7.10
CA ALA A 495 -19.33 -2.43 -7.43
C ALA A 495 -19.79 -3.21 -6.18
N ARG A 496 -18.86 -3.65 -5.32
CA ARG A 496 -19.15 -4.30 -4.03
C ARG A 496 -20.04 -3.44 -3.12
N LEU A 497 -19.93 -2.12 -3.20
CA LEU A 497 -20.68 -1.15 -2.40
C LEU A 497 -21.90 -0.55 -3.11
N GLU A 498 -22.17 -0.92 -4.37
CA GLU A 498 -23.30 -0.38 -5.17
C GLU A 498 -24.64 -0.54 -4.44
N GLY A 499 -24.89 -1.72 -3.85
CA GLY A 499 -26.11 -1.99 -3.10
C GLY A 499 -26.30 -1.11 -1.86
N GLN A 500 -25.22 -0.54 -1.30
CA GLN A 500 -25.33 0.51 -0.27
C GLN A 500 -25.46 1.90 -0.89
N ALA A 501 -24.77 2.19 -2.00
CA ALA A 501 -24.91 3.44 -2.73
C ALA A 501 -26.34 3.68 -3.25
N ILE A 502 -27.10 2.63 -3.57
CA ILE A 502 -28.53 2.72 -3.89
C ILE A 502 -29.37 3.08 -2.66
N LYS A 503 -29.13 2.44 -1.50
CA LYS A 503 -29.81 2.76 -0.23
C LYS A 503 -29.51 4.20 0.23
N ASN A 504 -28.29 4.66 0.00
CA ASN A 504 -27.85 6.03 0.22
C ASN A 504 -28.70 7.03 -0.58
N ALA A 505 -28.93 6.77 -1.87
CA ALA A 505 -29.77 7.61 -2.73
C ALA A 505 -31.24 7.62 -2.27
N GLN A 506 -31.78 6.44 -1.98
CA GLN A 506 -33.14 6.26 -1.46
C GLN A 506 -33.35 6.99 -0.12
N SER A 507 -32.33 7.10 0.72
CA SER A 507 -32.41 7.81 2.01
C SER A 507 -32.71 9.31 1.90
N GLN A 508 -32.60 9.89 0.69
CA GLN A 508 -32.97 11.28 0.37
C GLN A 508 -34.01 11.36 -0.77
N ASN A 509 -34.74 10.26 -1.03
CA ASN A 509 -35.73 10.13 -2.11
C ASN A 509 -35.17 10.33 -3.54
N TYR A 510 -33.89 10.04 -3.78
CA TYR A 510 -33.32 9.99 -5.12
C TYR A 510 -33.36 8.57 -5.70
N THR A 511 -33.37 8.50 -7.03
CA THR A 511 -33.11 7.26 -7.79
C THR A 511 -31.63 7.12 -8.11
N GLY A 512 -31.20 5.93 -8.54
CA GLY A 512 -29.80 5.65 -8.86
C GLY A 512 -28.96 5.28 -7.63
N ALA A 513 -27.65 5.55 -7.71
CA ALA A 513 -26.67 5.22 -6.69
C ALA A 513 -25.79 6.44 -6.37
N VAL A 514 -25.50 6.66 -5.09
CA VAL A 514 -24.60 7.71 -4.61
C VAL A 514 -23.62 7.16 -3.56
N PHE A 515 -22.33 7.31 -3.87
CA PHE A 515 -21.24 6.93 -2.96
C PHE A 515 -20.93 8.10 -2.00
N PRO A 516 -20.50 7.82 -0.75
CA PRO A 516 -20.09 8.86 0.17
C PRO A 516 -18.73 9.46 -0.23
N TRP A 517 -18.53 10.71 0.15
CA TRP A 517 -17.27 11.44 -0.02
C TRP A 517 -16.07 10.70 0.60
N THR A 518 -16.23 10.21 1.83
CA THR A 518 -15.31 9.25 2.44
C THR A 518 -15.95 7.87 2.42
N SER A 519 -15.32 6.91 1.76
CA SER A 519 -15.78 5.53 1.68
C SER A 519 -14.84 4.60 2.42
N SER A 520 -15.40 3.58 3.05
CA SER A 520 -14.72 2.69 4.01
C SER A 520 -15.22 1.24 3.83
N ARG A 521 -15.41 0.50 4.93
CA ARG A 521 -16.00 -0.84 4.94
C ARG A 521 -17.45 -0.88 4.48
N PHE A 522 -18.25 0.10 4.88
CA PHE A 522 -19.71 0.06 4.69
C PHE A 522 -20.22 0.96 3.55
N GLY A 523 -19.53 2.06 3.22
CA GLY A 523 -19.94 2.96 2.14
C GLY A 523 -21.26 3.71 2.42
N ASN A 524 -21.57 3.98 3.68
CA ASN A 524 -22.78 4.64 4.15
C ASN A 524 -22.62 6.18 4.27
N CYS A 525 -23.71 6.94 4.06
CA CYS A 525 -23.70 8.41 4.17
C CYS A 525 -23.72 8.91 5.64
N THR A 526 -22.73 8.56 6.45
CA THR A 526 -22.73 8.82 7.90
C THR A 526 -21.40 9.38 8.38
N SER A 527 -21.38 9.93 9.60
CA SER A 527 -20.17 10.46 10.26
C SER A 527 -19.32 11.42 9.41
N THR A 528 -18.32 10.94 8.65
CA THR A 528 -17.42 11.77 7.83
C THR A 528 -17.77 11.77 6.34
N GLY A 529 -18.67 10.88 5.90
CA GLY A 529 -19.00 10.66 4.49
C GLY A 529 -20.36 11.26 4.10
N PRO A 530 -20.46 12.56 3.79
CA PRO A 530 -21.64 13.10 3.11
C PRO A 530 -21.75 12.50 1.71
N CYS A 531 -22.98 12.27 1.26
CA CYS A 531 -23.29 11.92 -0.12
C CYS A 531 -23.93 13.09 -0.90
N PHE A 532 -24.28 14.17 -0.20
CA PHE A 532 -25.03 15.30 -0.71
C PHE A 532 -24.46 16.61 -0.15
N ASP A 533 -24.69 17.71 -0.86
CA ASP A 533 -24.49 19.10 -0.43
C ASP A 533 -23.08 19.54 0.03
N TYR A 534 -22.07 18.67 0.00
CA TYR A 534 -20.69 19.04 0.34
C TYR A 534 -19.87 19.62 -0.83
N VAL A 535 -20.02 19.09 -2.05
CA VAL A 535 -19.23 19.50 -3.24
C VAL A 535 -20.13 20.05 -4.34
N SER A 536 -20.85 21.14 -4.02
CA SER A 536 -21.76 21.84 -4.95
C SER A 536 -21.09 22.99 -5.74
N SER A 537 -19.83 23.33 -5.45
CA SER A 537 -19.09 24.43 -6.10
C SER A 537 -18.51 24.08 -7.48
N SER A 538 -18.37 22.79 -7.82
CA SER A 538 -17.97 22.32 -9.15
C SER A 538 -19.15 21.65 -9.87
N ARG A 539 -19.76 22.36 -10.83
CA ARG A 539 -20.87 21.85 -11.66
C ARG A 539 -20.51 20.60 -12.50
N CYS A 540 -19.24 20.19 -12.54
CA CYS A 540 -18.77 19.00 -13.25
C CYS A 540 -18.80 17.70 -12.42
N THR A 541 -19.05 17.73 -11.11
CA THR A 541 -19.06 16.51 -10.26
C THR A 541 -20.40 15.78 -10.25
N HIS A 542 -21.42 16.26 -10.98
CA HIS A 542 -22.71 15.59 -11.15
C HIS A 542 -22.61 14.21 -11.83
N SER A 543 -21.44 13.84 -12.38
CA SER A 543 -21.22 12.58 -13.09
C SER A 543 -20.65 11.44 -12.23
N TYR A 544 -20.22 11.68 -10.99
CA TYR A 544 -19.68 10.63 -10.10
C TYR A 544 -20.69 10.07 -9.07
N GLY A 545 -21.91 10.61 -9.08
CA GLY A 545 -23.07 10.05 -8.42
C GLY A 545 -24.32 10.55 -9.14
N VAL A 546 -24.81 9.77 -10.12
CA VAL A 546 -25.95 10.18 -10.96
C VAL A 546 -27.26 10.01 -10.17
N ALA A 547 -27.51 10.96 -9.28
CA ALA A 547 -28.80 11.22 -8.68
C ALA A 547 -29.66 12.04 -9.65
N ASN A 548 -30.07 11.43 -10.77
CA ASN A 548 -31.05 12.06 -11.65
C ASN A 548 -32.40 12.13 -10.93
N LYS A 549 -32.85 13.36 -10.69
CA LYS A 549 -34.19 13.68 -10.23
C LYS A 549 -35.08 13.76 -11.47
N VAL A 550 -35.94 12.74 -11.63
CA VAL A 550 -37.03 12.70 -12.63
C VAL A 550 -38.34 12.93 -11.90
#